data_AF-A0A538Q741-F1
#
_entry.id   AF-A0A538Q741-F1
#
_cell.length_a   1.000
_cell.length_b   1.000
_cell.length_c   1.000
_cell.angle_alpha   90.00
_cell.angle_beta   90.00
_cell.angle_gamma   90.00
#
_symmetry.space_group_name_H-M   'P 1'
#
loop_
_entity.id
_entity.type
_entity.pdbx_description
1 polymer ?
#
loop_
_entity_poly.entity_id
_entity_poly.type
_entity_poly.pdbx_seq_one_letter_code
_entity_poly.pdbx_strand_id
1 'polypeptide(L)'
;MRHPTLLFATVIAVAVGHAPAARAEATSIRAVDIAHDAQVTRIRVRSSRPLAFTAYKLERPSRVVLDLPGAQLAEGLIGHETAAVMTPNTWAVSTVAAQQIDDGHLVRLSVTLARPGRYEVKTEGSDLVVIVTARDPAPPTDADAAARLAAVARDAETRRTAAEATARDALAQADRARRDADAARADASRRQAELDTTRAQTAREVEAARQQAQREAEERARLALDRAVAAKAAALRDAEAAKAAALREAEAAKARAAHEAEVAQAALREAEAAKAAALRAVDQARAESRRDAEAAAARAVERQAHEAKASRDAEQARAVAVREAERARLELDRAVAAKAAAVREAEAAKMTAARDAEAVKAAAVRDAEATKATAAREAEAAKAAAAHEAEAAKASAAHEAELARVALREAEAAKAAALREAEAAKAAMRAAETAKASVGHEAEAAKAAALREAEAARARAARDAETARAALRQAEAAKAAATREAEAAKAAMHEAET
;
A
#
# COMPACT_ATOMS: atom_id res chain seq x y z
N MET A 1 -53.66 64.33 67.22
CA MET A 1 -54.06 65.75 67.18
C MET A 1 -55.26 65.80 66.23
N ARG A 2 -56.53 65.60 66.62
CA ARG A 2 -57.39 66.30 67.60
C ARG A 2 -57.51 67.82 67.36
N HIS A 3 -58.58 68.16 66.62
CA HIS A 3 -59.41 69.41 66.61
C HIS A 3 -58.75 70.72 66.14
N PRO A 4 -59.49 71.79 65.77
CA PRO A 4 -60.94 72.05 65.94
C PRO A 4 -61.67 72.57 64.66
N THR A 5 -62.96 72.31 64.39
CA THR A 5 -64.18 72.97 64.92
C THR A 5 -64.12 74.48 65.09
N LEU A 6 -64.81 75.22 64.22
CA LEU A 6 -65.37 76.54 64.54
C LEU A 6 -66.86 76.53 64.19
N LEU A 7 -67.65 76.44 65.27
CA LEU A 7 -69.07 76.72 65.32
C LEU A 7 -69.30 78.21 65.01
N PHE A 8 -70.29 78.50 64.17
CA PHE A 8 -71.11 79.70 64.34
C PHE A 8 -72.56 79.27 64.48
N ALA A 9 -73.07 79.47 65.68
CA ALA A 9 -74.46 79.33 66.03
C ALA A 9 -75.19 80.62 65.67
N THR A 10 -76.26 80.51 64.88
CA THR A 10 -77.26 81.56 64.74
C THR A 10 -78.63 80.94 64.94
N VAL A 11 -79.25 81.30 66.06
CA VAL A 11 -80.64 81.07 66.43
C VAL A 11 -81.53 81.85 65.46
N ILE A 12 -82.68 81.29 65.02
CA ILE A 12 -83.97 81.99 64.87
C ILE A 12 -85.10 81.01 64.51
N ALA A 13 -86.21 81.18 65.24
CA ALA A 13 -87.61 80.83 64.97
C ALA A 13 -88.03 79.35 64.86
N VAL A 14 -88.57 78.85 65.98
CA VAL A 14 -89.59 77.79 65.97
C VAL A 14 -90.89 78.39 65.44
N ALA A 15 -91.24 78.05 64.21
CA ALA A 15 -92.59 78.17 63.69
C ALA A 15 -93.20 76.77 63.64
N VAL A 16 -94.19 76.51 64.49
CA VAL A 16 -95.05 75.32 64.39
C VAL A 16 -95.95 75.52 63.17
N GLY A 17 -95.42 75.17 62.00
CA GLY A 17 -96.15 75.09 60.74
C GLY A 17 -96.68 73.67 60.57
N HIS A 18 -97.99 73.56 60.34
CA HIS A 18 -98.67 72.30 60.05
C HIS A 18 -97.95 71.54 58.93
N ALA A 19 -97.66 70.26 59.17
CA ALA A 19 -97.14 69.36 58.15
C ALA A 19 -98.18 69.22 57.02
N PRO A 20 -97.91 69.66 55.78
CA PRO A 20 -98.62 69.10 54.65
C PRO A 20 -98.16 67.65 54.54
N ALA A 21 -99.10 66.71 54.50
CA ALA A 21 -98.82 65.34 54.09
C ALA A 21 -98.03 65.40 52.78
N ALA A 22 -96.77 64.96 52.83
CA ALA A 22 -95.94 64.85 51.64
C ALA A 22 -96.67 63.90 50.68
N ARG A 23 -97.23 64.47 49.61
CA ARG A 23 -97.70 63.71 48.46
C ARG A 23 -96.52 62.84 48.02
N ALA A 24 -96.62 61.53 48.18
CA ALA A 24 -95.57 60.62 47.74
C ALA A 24 -95.39 60.81 46.23
N GLU A 25 -94.32 61.48 45.83
CA GLU A 25 -93.95 61.68 44.44
C GLU A 25 -93.78 60.31 43.76
N ALA A 26 -94.50 60.07 42.67
CA ALA A 26 -94.41 58.82 41.92
C ALA A 26 -92.99 58.61 41.37
N THR A 27 -92.53 57.35 41.33
CA THR A 27 -91.20 57.03 40.77
C THR A 27 -91.27 57.14 39.25
N SER A 28 -90.41 57.95 38.62
CA SER A 28 -90.46 58.18 37.17
C SER A 28 -89.43 57.32 36.43
N ILE A 29 -89.86 56.61 35.39
CA ILE A 29 -89.00 55.89 34.45
C ILE A 29 -88.55 56.87 33.35
N ARG A 30 -87.25 57.15 33.33
CA ARG A 30 -86.62 58.18 32.50
C ARG A 30 -86.07 57.69 31.18
N ALA A 31 -85.72 56.40 31.07
CA ALA A 31 -85.22 55.81 29.83
C ALA A 31 -85.25 54.29 29.88
N VAL A 32 -85.24 53.68 28.70
CA VAL A 32 -84.96 52.26 28.51
C VAL A 32 -83.81 52.18 27.49
N ASP A 33 -82.62 51.78 27.91
CA ASP A 33 -81.46 51.59 27.02
C ASP A 33 -81.32 50.11 26.67
N ILE A 34 -80.99 49.79 25.43
CA ILE A 34 -80.83 48.41 24.96
C ILE A 34 -79.44 48.25 24.33
N ALA A 35 -78.66 47.30 24.82
CA ALA A 35 -77.37 46.91 24.27
C ALA A 35 -77.36 45.42 23.97
N HIS A 36 -76.62 44.99 22.96
CA HIS A 36 -76.49 43.57 22.64
C HIS A 36 -75.04 43.21 22.32
N ASP A 37 -74.67 41.97 22.65
CA ASP A 37 -73.41 41.36 22.27
C ASP A 37 -73.68 39.87 21.98
N ALA A 38 -73.46 39.48 20.72
CA ALA A 38 -73.77 38.15 20.20
C ALA A 38 -75.15 37.62 20.66
N GLN A 39 -75.16 36.68 21.60
CA GLN A 39 -76.35 35.98 22.10
C GLN A 39 -77.01 36.63 23.33
N VAL A 40 -76.47 37.75 23.83
CA VAL A 40 -76.93 38.41 25.05
C VAL A 40 -77.47 39.81 24.71
N THR A 41 -78.70 40.08 25.17
CA THR A 41 -79.32 41.41 25.13
C THR A 41 -79.50 41.93 26.54
N ARG A 42 -79.03 43.16 26.79
CA ARG A 42 -79.15 43.85 28.07
C ARG A 42 -80.07 45.05 27.91
N ILE A 43 -81.15 45.08 28.69
CA ILE A 43 -82.13 46.16 28.72
C ILE A 43 -82.00 46.85 30.08
N ARG A 44 -81.70 48.15 30.09
CA ARG A 44 -81.53 48.96 31.30
C ARG A 44 -82.66 49.98 31.39
N VAL A 45 -83.50 49.85 32.40
CA VAL A 45 -84.58 50.76 32.73
C VAL A 45 -84.06 51.76 33.76
N ARG A 46 -83.92 53.02 33.37
CA ARG A 46 -83.44 54.10 34.24
C ARG A 46 -84.60 54.73 34.99
N SER A 47 -84.57 54.74 36.31
CA SER A 47 -85.64 55.32 37.16
C SER A 47 -85.12 56.37 38.14
N SER A 48 -86.01 57.25 38.60
CA SER A 48 -85.67 58.31 39.56
C SER A 48 -85.36 57.81 40.97
N ARG A 49 -85.92 56.67 41.36
CA ARG A 49 -85.73 55.97 42.64
C ARG A 49 -85.71 54.46 42.39
N PRO A 50 -85.18 53.65 43.32
CA PRO A 50 -85.27 52.20 43.22
C PRO A 50 -86.72 51.73 43.05
N LEU A 51 -86.94 50.85 42.08
CA LEU A 51 -88.25 50.31 41.75
C LEU A 51 -88.49 48.99 42.48
N ALA A 52 -89.66 48.86 43.09
CA ALA A 52 -90.21 47.54 43.38
C ALA A 52 -90.67 46.90 42.06
N PHE A 53 -90.47 45.60 41.89
CA PHE A 53 -90.91 44.89 40.69
C PHE A 53 -91.36 43.48 41.00
N THR A 54 -92.28 42.98 40.17
CA THR A 54 -92.55 41.55 40.05
C THR A 54 -92.28 41.14 38.61
N ALA A 55 -91.50 40.08 38.40
CA ALA A 55 -91.12 39.62 37.07
C ALA A 55 -91.59 38.18 36.84
N TYR A 56 -92.25 37.94 35.72
CA TYR A 56 -92.74 36.61 35.35
C TYR A 56 -92.66 36.42 33.83
N LYS A 57 -92.60 35.16 33.40
CA LYS A 57 -92.55 34.80 31.98
C LYS A 57 -93.92 34.31 31.52
N LEU A 58 -94.35 34.80 30.36
CA LEU A 58 -95.51 34.30 29.62
C LEU A 58 -95.01 33.58 28.37
N GLU A 59 -95.63 32.45 28.01
CA GLU A 59 -95.12 31.59 26.91
C GLU A 59 -95.79 31.86 25.55
N ARG A 60 -96.94 32.56 25.50
CA ARG A 60 -97.70 32.78 24.25
C ARG A 60 -98.19 34.24 24.10
N PRO A 61 -97.54 35.07 23.26
CA PRO A 61 -96.14 34.95 22.80
C PRO A 61 -95.15 34.95 23.97
N SER A 62 -93.97 34.35 23.77
CA SER A 62 -92.91 34.24 24.78
C SER A 62 -92.38 35.63 25.15
N ARG A 63 -92.74 36.12 26.34
CA ARG A 63 -92.33 37.44 26.82
C ARG A 63 -92.08 37.43 28.33
N VAL A 64 -91.11 38.22 28.77
CA VAL A 64 -90.86 38.51 30.19
C VAL A 64 -91.63 39.77 30.53
N VAL A 65 -92.53 39.70 31.50
CA VAL A 65 -93.34 40.83 31.96
C VAL A 65 -92.88 41.25 33.34
N LEU A 66 -92.69 42.55 33.53
CA LEU A 66 -92.31 43.16 34.78
C LEU A 66 -93.36 44.20 35.18
N ASP A 67 -93.99 44.01 36.32
CA ASP A 67 -94.96 44.93 36.89
C ASP A 67 -94.27 45.83 37.94
N LEU A 68 -94.33 47.15 37.72
CA LEU A 68 -93.61 48.19 38.46
C LEU A 68 -94.63 49.09 39.18
N PRO A 69 -95.07 48.74 40.40
CA PRO A 69 -96.07 49.52 41.13
C PRO A 69 -95.52 50.87 41.60
N GLY A 70 -96.36 51.91 41.58
CA GLY A 70 -95.98 53.27 41.98
C GLY A 70 -95.01 53.96 41.00
N ALA A 71 -94.81 53.37 39.82
CA ALA A 71 -94.01 53.93 38.75
C ALA A 71 -94.88 54.69 37.74
N GLN A 72 -94.30 55.70 37.10
CA GLN A 72 -94.88 56.46 36.00
C GLN A 72 -93.86 56.58 34.87
N LEU A 73 -94.33 56.52 33.63
CA LEU A 73 -93.47 56.80 32.47
C LEU A 73 -93.23 58.30 32.38
N ALA A 74 -91.97 58.72 32.18
CA ALA A 74 -91.68 60.11 31.86
C ALA A 74 -92.34 60.50 30.53
N GLU A 75 -92.77 61.75 30.40
CA GLU A 75 -93.45 62.27 29.21
C GLU A 75 -92.65 62.02 27.92
N GLY A 76 -91.31 62.10 27.99
CA GLY A 76 -90.41 61.81 26.87
C GLY A 76 -90.28 60.34 26.47
N LEU A 77 -90.85 59.39 27.23
CA LEU A 77 -90.93 57.98 26.88
C LEU A 77 -92.30 57.58 26.35
N ILE A 78 -93.35 58.35 26.67
CA ILE A 78 -94.72 58.03 26.27
C ILE A 78 -94.86 58.32 24.77
N GLY A 79 -95.10 57.27 23.99
CA GLY A 79 -95.49 57.40 22.58
C GLY A 79 -97.00 57.57 22.42
N HIS A 80 -97.54 57.13 21.29
CA HIS A 80 -98.99 57.01 21.11
C HIS A 80 -99.56 55.99 22.13
N GLU A 81 -100.67 56.34 22.80
CA GLU A 81 -101.44 55.44 23.69
C GLU A 81 -100.78 55.04 25.02
N THR A 82 -100.14 55.98 25.74
CA THR A 82 -99.58 55.76 27.11
C THR A 82 -98.53 54.63 27.21
N ALA A 83 -97.94 54.26 26.07
CA ALA A 83 -96.95 53.19 25.97
C ALA A 83 -95.70 53.63 25.17
N ALA A 84 -94.56 53.05 25.51
CA ALA A 84 -93.30 53.14 24.79
C ALA A 84 -92.99 51.78 24.17
N VAL A 85 -92.81 51.66 22.86
CA VAL A 85 -92.48 50.40 22.19
C VAL A 85 -91.16 50.55 21.43
N MET A 86 -90.24 49.60 21.64
CA MET A 86 -88.90 49.57 21.06
C MET A 86 -88.67 48.22 20.39
N THR A 87 -88.14 48.22 19.16
CA THR A 87 -87.85 47.00 18.38
C THR A 87 -86.35 46.85 18.17
N PRO A 88 -85.59 46.40 19.19
CA PRO A 88 -84.13 46.36 19.10
C PRO A 88 -83.62 45.30 18.11
N ASN A 89 -84.49 44.38 17.65
CA ASN A 89 -84.19 43.32 16.68
C ASN A 89 -82.86 42.60 16.94
N THR A 90 -82.62 42.29 18.21
CA THR A 90 -81.40 41.60 18.66
C THR A 90 -81.59 40.10 18.54
N TRP A 91 -80.49 39.34 18.59
CA TRP A 91 -80.56 37.88 18.52
C TRP A 91 -81.47 37.26 19.60
N ALA A 92 -81.53 37.85 20.80
CA ALA A 92 -82.30 37.33 21.93
C ALA A 92 -83.68 38.00 22.12
N VAL A 93 -83.84 39.28 21.75
CA VAL A 93 -85.03 40.10 22.05
C VAL A 93 -85.56 40.75 20.77
N SER A 94 -86.85 40.57 20.53
CA SER A 94 -87.57 41.13 19.39
C SER A 94 -88.12 42.53 19.70
N THR A 95 -88.81 42.67 20.83
CA THR A 95 -89.52 43.91 21.20
C THR A 95 -89.45 44.16 22.70
N VAL A 96 -89.40 45.43 23.11
CA VAL A 96 -89.49 45.90 24.48
C VAL A 96 -90.58 46.96 24.54
N ALA A 97 -91.62 46.74 25.34
CA ALA A 97 -92.75 47.66 25.49
C ALA A 97 -92.92 48.06 26.96
N ALA A 98 -93.10 49.33 27.26
CA ALA A 98 -93.45 49.82 28.60
C ALA A 98 -94.81 50.51 28.52
N GLN A 99 -95.79 50.06 29.29
CA GLN A 99 -97.16 50.58 29.25
C GLN A 99 -97.60 51.05 30.63
N GLN A 100 -98.22 52.23 30.70
CA GLN A 100 -98.86 52.72 31.92
C GLN A 100 -100.27 52.13 32.06
N ILE A 101 -100.57 51.53 33.22
CA ILE A 101 -101.82 50.81 33.53
C ILE A 101 -102.37 51.34 34.87
N ASP A 102 -103.66 51.16 35.13
CA ASP A 102 -104.32 51.46 36.42
C ASP A 102 -104.25 52.95 36.78
N ASP A 103 -104.83 53.80 35.92
CA ASP A 103 -104.92 55.27 36.07
C ASP A 103 -103.59 55.97 36.40
N GLY A 104 -102.46 55.40 35.95
CA GLY A 104 -101.14 55.96 36.14
C GLY A 104 -100.39 55.49 37.38
N HIS A 105 -100.87 54.44 38.05
CA HIS A 105 -100.26 53.91 39.28
C HIS A 105 -99.39 52.65 39.08
N LEU A 106 -99.40 52.06 37.88
CA LEU A 106 -98.61 50.88 37.53
C LEU A 106 -97.95 51.07 36.16
N VAL A 107 -96.68 50.68 36.02
CA VAL A 107 -96.05 50.49 34.71
C VAL A 107 -95.76 49.02 34.48
N ARG A 108 -96.20 48.48 33.34
CA ARG A 108 -95.91 47.13 32.89
C ARG A 108 -94.86 47.16 31.77
N LEU A 109 -93.71 46.57 32.02
CA LEU A 109 -92.66 46.36 31.01
C LEU A 109 -92.75 44.95 30.44
N SER A 110 -93.00 44.81 29.14
CA SER A 110 -93.06 43.55 28.40
C SER A 110 -91.87 43.43 27.45
N VAL A 111 -91.03 42.41 27.65
CA VAL A 111 -89.88 42.06 26.81
C VAL A 111 -90.21 40.81 26.01
N THR A 112 -90.54 40.98 24.73
CA THR A 112 -90.83 39.87 23.80
C THR A 112 -89.54 39.24 23.31
N LEU A 113 -89.38 37.94 23.57
CA LEU A 113 -88.17 37.19 23.19
C LEU A 113 -88.23 36.84 21.70
N ALA A 114 -87.12 37.07 20.98
CA ALA A 114 -87.00 36.63 19.59
C ALA A 114 -86.76 35.12 19.49
N ARG A 115 -86.13 34.55 20.52
CA ARG A 115 -85.76 33.13 20.61
C ARG A 115 -85.93 32.61 22.04
N PRO A 116 -86.10 31.30 22.26
CA PRO A 116 -86.05 30.71 23.58
C PRO A 116 -84.74 31.06 24.29
N GLY A 117 -84.84 31.53 25.53
CA GLY A 117 -83.70 32.03 26.28
C GLY A 117 -83.95 32.06 27.78
N ARG A 118 -82.88 32.37 28.52
CA ARG A 118 -82.93 32.64 29.96
C ARG A 118 -83.01 34.15 30.17
N TYR A 119 -83.69 34.56 31.25
CA TYR A 119 -83.73 35.95 31.67
C TYR A 119 -83.25 36.09 33.11
N GLU A 120 -82.60 37.20 33.38
CA GLU A 120 -82.19 37.63 34.72
C GLU A 120 -82.62 39.08 34.91
N VAL A 121 -83.26 39.38 36.04
CA VAL A 121 -83.64 40.75 36.39
C VAL A 121 -82.90 41.11 37.67
N LYS A 122 -82.14 42.21 37.63
CA LYS A 122 -81.39 42.70 38.77
C LYS A 122 -81.46 44.21 38.86
N THR A 123 -81.33 44.74 40.06
CA THR A 123 -81.26 46.19 40.30
C THR A 123 -79.82 46.66 40.38
N GLU A 124 -79.47 47.71 39.64
CA GLU A 124 -78.18 48.37 39.69
C GLU A 124 -78.41 49.84 40.13
N GLY A 125 -78.28 50.10 41.44
CA GLY A 125 -78.60 51.41 42.01
C GLY A 125 -80.08 51.74 41.92
N SER A 126 -80.45 52.82 41.23
CA SER A 126 -81.84 53.19 40.94
C SER A 126 -82.39 52.51 39.68
N ASP A 127 -81.58 51.77 38.93
CA ASP A 127 -81.93 51.23 37.64
C ASP A 127 -82.26 49.73 37.72
N LEU A 128 -83.14 49.28 36.82
CA LEU A 128 -83.49 47.88 36.67
C LEU A 128 -82.84 47.35 35.39
N VAL A 129 -82.07 46.27 35.49
CA VAL A 129 -81.37 45.64 34.37
C VAL A 129 -81.98 44.27 34.10
N VAL A 130 -82.52 44.09 32.90
CA VAL A 130 -83.01 42.83 32.38
C VAL A 130 -81.98 42.29 31.39
N ILE A 131 -81.39 41.14 31.70
CA ILE A 131 -80.46 40.43 30.83
C ILE A 131 -81.22 39.26 30.20
N VAL A 132 -81.24 39.19 28.88
CA VAL A 132 -81.82 38.10 28.12
C VAL A 132 -80.70 37.40 27.37
N THR A 133 -80.55 36.10 27.56
CA THR A 133 -79.57 35.27 26.85
C THR A 133 -80.30 34.24 26.01
N ALA A 134 -80.14 34.32 24.69
CA ALA A 134 -80.67 33.31 23.77
C ALA A 134 -80.00 31.96 24.04
N ARG A 135 -80.75 30.86 23.90
CA ARG A 135 -80.20 29.51 24.03
C ARG A 135 -79.24 29.15 22.91
N ASP A 136 -79.52 29.64 21.70
CA ASP A 136 -78.75 29.32 20.50
C ASP A 136 -77.68 30.39 20.27
N PRO A 137 -76.44 30.01 19.87
CA PRO A 137 -75.39 30.97 19.57
C PRO A 137 -75.73 31.80 18.35
N ALA A 138 -75.33 33.08 18.37
CA ALA A 138 -75.44 33.95 17.21
C ALA A 138 -74.48 33.48 16.09
N PRO A 139 -74.85 33.63 14.80
CA PRO A 139 -73.98 33.27 13.69
C PRO A 139 -72.68 34.10 13.68
N PRO A 140 -71.53 33.51 13.29
CA PRO A 140 -70.26 34.24 13.17
C PRO A 140 -70.36 35.36 12.14
N THR A 141 -69.67 36.47 12.39
CA THR A 141 -69.76 37.66 11.55
C THR A 141 -68.83 37.58 10.34
N ASP A 142 -69.14 38.31 9.27
CA ASP A 142 -68.29 38.36 8.06
C ASP A 142 -66.86 38.86 8.34
N ALA A 143 -66.68 39.66 9.40
CA ALA A 143 -65.37 40.13 9.85
C ALA A 143 -64.46 38.98 10.32
N ASP A 144 -65.04 37.97 10.99
CA ASP A 144 -64.30 36.82 11.49
C ASP A 144 -63.81 35.90 10.36
N ALA A 145 -64.59 35.81 9.27
CA ALA A 145 -64.21 35.05 8.08
C ALA A 145 -63.06 35.72 7.31
N ALA A 146 -63.09 37.05 7.16
CA ALA A 146 -62.04 37.81 6.48
C ALA A 146 -60.69 37.73 7.21
N ALA A 147 -60.70 37.79 8.55
CA ALA A 147 -59.50 37.67 9.37
C ALA A 147 -58.81 36.31 9.19
N ARG A 148 -59.58 35.22 9.10
CA ARG A 148 -59.05 33.86 8.89
C ARG A 148 -58.39 33.70 7.52
N LEU A 149 -59.01 34.20 6.45
CA LEU A 149 -58.43 34.18 5.10
C LEU A 149 -57.12 34.98 5.02
N ALA A 150 -57.06 36.15 5.65
CA ALA A 150 -55.86 36.96 5.69
C ALA A 150 -54.70 36.31 6.47
N ALA A 151 -55.02 35.46 7.46
CA ALA A 151 -54.01 34.69 8.20
C ALA A 151 -53.44 33.55 7.34
N VAL A 152 -54.29 32.83 6.61
CA VAL A 152 -53.87 31.75 5.70
C VAL A 152 -53.00 32.28 4.56
N ALA A 153 -53.33 33.44 4.00
CA ALA A 153 -52.52 34.06 2.95
C ALA A 153 -51.10 34.42 3.43
N ARG A 154 -50.97 35.00 4.64
CA ARG A 154 -49.68 35.35 5.25
C ARG A 154 -48.82 34.12 5.54
N ASP A 155 -49.43 33.05 6.02
CA ASP A 155 -48.73 31.80 6.28
C ASP A 155 -48.24 31.14 4.97
N ALA A 156 -49.07 31.16 3.92
CA ALA A 156 -48.67 30.65 2.60
C ALA A 156 -47.48 31.42 2.00
N GLU A 157 -47.46 32.74 2.15
CA GLU A 157 -46.36 33.58 1.70
C GLU A 157 -45.07 33.32 2.49
N THR A 158 -45.18 33.16 3.81
CA THR A 158 -44.04 32.83 4.69
C THR A 158 -43.44 31.46 4.34
N ARG A 159 -44.27 30.46 4.06
CA ARG A 159 -43.79 29.14 3.63
C ARG A 159 -43.12 29.19 2.26
N ARG A 160 -43.63 30.01 1.33
CA ARG A 160 -43.03 30.17 0.01
C ARG A 160 -41.64 30.80 0.11
N THR A 161 -41.48 31.89 0.86
CA THR A 161 -40.18 32.55 1.02
C THR A 161 -39.17 31.65 1.73
N ALA A 162 -39.60 30.90 2.74
CA ALA A 162 -38.76 29.89 3.40
C ALA A 162 -38.32 28.79 2.42
N ALA A 163 -39.23 28.26 1.60
CA ALA A 163 -38.90 27.25 0.60
C ALA A 163 -37.93 27.77 -0.48
N GLU A 164 -38.12 29.01 -0.94
CA GLU A 164 -37.21 29.66 -1.88
C GLU A 164 -35.81 29.88 -1.28
N ALA A 165 -35.72 30.25 0.01
CA ALA A 165 -34.43 30.37 0.71
C ALA A 165 -33.73 29.01 0.82
N THR A 166 -34.44 27.97 1.26
CA THR A 166 -33.87 26.60 1.33
C THR A 166 -33.41 26.09 -0.04
N ALA A 167 -34.14 26.40 -1.12
CA ALA A 167 -33.74 26.03 -2.46
C ALA A 167 -32.45 26.74 -2.91
N ARG A 168 -32.28 28.03 -2.58
CA ARG A 168 -31.04 28.77 -2.84
C ARG A 168 -29.86 28.21 -2.07
N ASP A 169 -30.05 27.88 -0.80
CA ASP A 169 -28.99 27.28 0.03
C ASP A 169 -28.58 25.90 -0.50
N ALA A 170 -29.54 25.07 -0.91
CA ALA A 170 -29.27 23.77 -1.51
C ALA A 170 -28.48 23.88 -2.82
N LEU A 171 -28.82 24.85 -3.69
CA LEU A 171 -28.05 25.12 -4.91
C LEU A 171 -26.64 25.61 -4.59
N ALA A 172 -26.48 26.52 -3.63
CA ALA A 172 -25.17 27.00 -3.21
C ALA A 172 -24.29 25.88 -2.62
N GLN A 173 -24.88 24.93 -1.90
CA GLN A 173 -24.18 23.75 -1.39
C GLN A 173 -23.78 22.79 -2.53
N ALA A 174 -24.66 22.55 -3.49
CA ALA A 174 -24.35 21.73 -4.67
C ALA A 174 -23.21 22.32 -5.50
N ASP A 175 -23.20 23.65 -5.69
CA ASP A 175 -22.12 24.34 -6.40
C ASP A 175 -20.79 24.26 -5.67
N ARG A 176 -20.79 24.36 -4.33
CA ARG A 176 -19.57 24.16 -3.52
C ARG A 176 -19.06 22.73 -3.65
N ALA A 177 -19.93 21.74 -3.47
CA ALA A 177 -19.58 20.33 -3.60
C ALA A 177 -19.01 19.99 -4.99
N ARG A 178 -19.54 20.62 -6.05
CA ARG A 178 -19.00 20.47 -7.40
C ARG A 178 -17.60 21.06 -7.53
N ARG A 179 -17.36 22.28 -7.03
CA ARG A 179 -16.02 22.90 -7.04
C ARG A 179 -15.01 22.08 -6.26
N ASP A 180 -15.39 21.57 -5.10
CA ASP A 180 -14.53 20.72 -4.26
C ASP A 180 -14.19 19.40 -4.98
N ALA A 181 -15.18 18.78 -5.65
CA ALA A 181 -14.95 17.59 -6.45
C ALA A 181 -14.01 17.85 -7.66
N ASP A 182 -14.18 18.98 -8.34
CA ASP A 182 -13.31 19.36 -9.47
C ASP A 182 -11.89 19.69 -8.99
N ALA A 183 -11.73 20.35 -7.84
CA ALA A 183 -10.44 20.59 -7.21
C ALA A 183 -9.74 19.28 -6.81
N ALA A 184 -10.47 18.36 -6.18
CA ALA A 184 -9.94 17.04 -5.80
C ALA A 184 -9.48 16.22 -7.02
N ARG A 185 -10.21 16.30 -8.14
CA ARG A 185 -9.81 15.66 -9.41
C ARG A 185 -8.54 16.29 -9.98
N ALA A 186 -8.42 17.61 -9.94
CA ALA A 186 -7.21 18.29 -10.39
C ALA A 186 -5.98 17.91 -9.53
N ASP A 187 -6.14 17.83 -8.21
CA ASP A 187 -5.08 17.38 -7.30
C ASP A 187 -4.68 15.92 -7.55
N ALA A 188 -5.65 15.03 -7.76
CA ALA A 188 -5.37 13.64 -8.09
C ALA A 188 -4.61 13.52 -9.42
N SER A 189 -4.98 14.31 -10.43
CA SER A 189 -4.28 14.35 -11.72
C SER A 189 -2.84 14.88 -11.59
N ARG A 190 -2.62 15.90 -10.75
CA ARG A 190 -1.27 16.42 -10.47
C ARG A 190 -0.38 15.36 -9.81
N ARG A 191 -0.88 14.70 -8.77
CA ARG A 191 -0.16 13.61 -8.08
C ARG A 191 0.16 12.46 -9.03
N GLN A 192 -0.77 12.11 -9.91
CA GLN A 192 -0.52 11.07 -10.92
C GLN A 192 0.60 11.47 -11.89
N ALA A 193 0.58 12.72 -12.37
CA ALA A 193 1.64 13.22 -13.25
C ALA A 193 3.00 13.26 -12.54
N GLU A 194 3.06 13.65 -11.26
CA GLU A 194 4.28 13.62 -10.44
C GLU A 194 4.81 12.18 -10.25
N LEU A 195 3.93 11.21 -10.00
CA LEU A 195 4.34 9.81 -9.90
C LEU A 195 4.87 9.28 -11.23
N ASP A 196 4.24 9.66 -12.34
CA ASP A 196 4.68 9.22 -13.67
C ASP A 196 6.01 9.87 -14.07
N THR A 197 6.27 11.12 -13.69
CA THR A 197 7.59 11.75 -13.89
C THR A 197 8.65 11.11 -13.02
N THR A 198 8.38 10.83 -11.74
CA THR A 198 9.33 10.11 -10.87
C THR A 198 9.61 8.71 -11.41
N ARG A 199 8.59 7.96 -11.84
CA ARG A 199 8.77 6.64 -12.45
C ARG A 199 9.62 6.71 -13.72
N ALA A 200 9.39 7.71 -14.57
CA ALA A 200 10.19 7.91 -15.77
C ALA A 200 11.66 8.27 -15.44
N GLN A 201 11.90 9.06 -14.40
CA GLN A 201 13.25 9.37 -13.92
C GLN A 201 13.96 8.12 -13.38
N THR A 202 13.31 7.38 -12.48
CA THR A 202 13.87 6.13 -11.94
C THR A 202 14.11 5.10 -13.05
N ALA A 203 13.23 4.99 -14.05
CA ALA A 203 13.44 4.10 -15.18
C ALA A 203 14.70 4.49 -16.00
N ARG A 204 14.91 5.79 -16.25
CA ARG A 204 16.11 6.30 -16.93
C ARG A 204 17.37 6.07 -16.11
N GLU A 205 17.32 6.26 -14.79
CA GLU A 205 18.46 6.00 -13.90
C GLU A 205 18.83 4.51 -13.86
N VAL A 206 17.82 3.63 -13.80
CA VAL A 206 18.04 2.17 -13.85
C VAL A 206 18.61 1.75 -15.20
N GLU A 207 18.14 2.32 -16.31
CA GLU A 207 18.67 2.04 -17.64
C GLU A 207 20.12 2.54 -17.78
N ALA A 208 20.43 3.76 -17.30
CA ALA A 208 21.79 4.29 -17.28
C ALA A 208 22.73 3.42 -16.43
N ALA A 209 22.29 2.98 -15.24
CA ALA A 209 23.06 2.08 -14.39
C ALA A 209 23.30 0.72 -15.05
N ARG A 210 22.31 0.17 -15.77
CA ARG A 210 22.48 -1.08 -16.55
C ARG A 210 23.48 -0.91 -17.68
N GLN A 211 23.42 0.21 -18.42
CA GLN A 211 24.37 0.49 -19.49
C GLN A 211 25.79 0.65 -18.94
N GLN A 212 25.96 1.32 -17.80
CA GLN A 212 27.25 1.45 -17.13
C GLN A 212 27.79 0.08 -16.68
N ALA A 213 26.97 -0.72 -16.00
CA ALA A 213 27.36 -2.06 -15.57
C ALA A 213 27.74 -2.97 -16.76
N GLN A 214 27.03 -2.84 -17.89
CA GLN A 214 27.37 -3.57 -19.11
C GLN A 214 28.72 -3.12 -19.67
N ARG A 215 29.00 -1.81 -19.76
CA ARG A 215 30.30 -1.30 -20.23
C ARG A 215 31.45 -1.75 -19.33
N GLU A 216 31.26 -1.69 -18.02
CA GLU A 216 32.25 -2.19 -17.04
C GLU A 216 32.47 -3.70 -17.18
N ALA A 217 31.41 -4.47 -17.43
CA ALA A 217 31.51 -5.91 -17.67
C ALA A 217 32.25 -6.23 -18.99
N GLU A 218 31.95 -5.50 -20.06
CA GLU A 218 32.62 -5.63 -21.35
C GLU A 218 34.11 -5.27 -21.26
N GLU A 219 34.44 -4.20 -20.55
CA GLU A 219 35.84 -3.80 -20.30
C GLU A 219 36.58 -4.86 -19.47
N ARG A 220 35.96 -5.37 -18.40
CA ARG A 220 36.54 -6.46 -17.59
C ARG A 220 36.75 -7.72 -18.42
N ALA A 221 35.79 -8.08 -19.26
CA ALA A 221 35.91 -9.23 -20.16
C ALA A 221 37.05 -9.04 -21.17
N ARG A 222 37.20 -7.84 -21.72
CA ARG A 222 38.31 -7.50 -22.62
C ARG A 222 39.67 -7.61 -21.92
N LEU A 223 39.80 -7.02 -20.73
CA LEU A 223 41.04 -7.12 -19.94
C LEU A 223 41.37 -8.56 -19.53
N ALA A 224 40.36 -9.37 -19.22
CA ALA A 224 40.55 -10.79 -18.94
C ALA A 224 41.04 -11.56 -20.17
N LEU A 225 40.47 -11.28 -21.34
CA LEU A 225 40.91 -11.87 -22.61
C LEU A 225 42.36 -11.47 -22.93
N ASP A 226 42.71 -10.19 -22.80
CA ASP A 226 44.07 -9.70 -23.04
C ASP A 226 45.09 -10.38 -22.10
N ARG A 227 44.73 -10.56 -20.83
CA ARG A 227 45.55 -11.33 -19.86
C ARG A 227 45.68 -12.79 -20.24
N ALA A 228 44.60 -13.44 -20.66
CA ALA A 228 44.64 -14.84 -21.10
C ALA A 228 45.51 -15.03 -22.34
N VAL A 229 45.43 -14.10 -23.31
CA VAL A 229 46.28 -14.09 -24.50
C VAL A 229 47.75 -13.87 -24.12
N ALA A 230 48.04 -12.92 -23.22
CA ALA A 230 49.39 -12.67 -22.73
C ALA A 230 49.97 -13.89 -21.99
N ALA A 231 49.17 -14.55 -21.14
CA ALA A 231 49.57 -15.77 -20.44
C ALA A 231 49.85 -16.92 -21.41
N LYS A 232 48.98 -17.11 -22.42
CA LYS A 232 49.20 -18.11 -23.47
C LYS A 232 50.49 -17.83 -24.26
N ALA A 233 50.75 -16.57 -24.60
CA ALA A 233 51.96 -16.17 -25.30
C ALA A 233 53.23 -16.33 -24.44
N ALA A 234 53.14 -16.19 -23.11
CA ALA A 234 54.23 -16.50 -22.20
C ALA A 234 54.48 -18.02 -22.14
N ALA A 235 53.43 -18.83 -21.95
CA ALA A 235 53.53 -20.28 -21.91
C ALA A 235 54.12 -20.87 -23.20
N LEU A 236 53.78 -20.32 -24.38
CA LEU A 236 54.38 -20.72 -25.65
C LEU A 236 55.88 -20.39 -25.71
N ARG A 237 56.30 -19.21 -25.23
CA ARG A 237 57.71 -18.83 -25.16
C ARG A 237 58.50 -19.72 -24.21
N ASP A 238 57.92 -20.05 -23.06
CA ASP A 238 58.55 -20.95 -22.08
C ASP A 238 58.68 -22.37 -22.66
N ALA A 239 57.66 -22.86 -23.37
CA ALA A 239 57.71 -24.15 -24.06
C ALA A 239 58.76 -24.17 -25.18
N GLU A 240 58.87 -23.10 -25.97
CA GLU A 240 59.92 -22.96 -26.99
C GLU A 240 61.32 -22.90 -26.39
N ALA A 241 61.48 -22.16 -25.28
CA ALA A 241 62.74 -22.09 -24.55
C ALA A 241 63.14 -23.46 -23.97
N ALA A 242 62.19 -24.20 -23.38
CA ALA A 242 62.41 -25.55 -22.88
C ALA A 242 62.80 -26.51 -24.02
N LYS A 243 62.14 -26.43 -25.17
CA LYS A 243 62.48 -27.23 -26.35
C LYS A 243 63.89 -26.91 -26.86
N ALA A 244 64.27 -25.64 -26.89
CA ALA A 244 65.62 -25.22 -27.29
C ALA A 244 66.69 -25.70 -26.30
N ALA A 245 66.41 -25.66 -25.00
CA ALA A 245 67.30 -26.20 -23.97
C ALA A 245 67.50 -27.71 -24.12
N ALA A 246 66.41 -28.46 -24.28
CA ALA A 246 66.46 -29.91 -24.48
C ALA A 246 67.24 -30.31 -25.75
N LEU A 247 67.11 -29.54 -26.85
CA LEU A 247 67.91 -29.76 -28.06
C LEU A 247 69.41 -29.52 -27.81
N ARG A 248 69.78 -28.45 -27.10
CA ARG A 248 71.18 -28.17 -26.76
C ARG A 248 71.78 -29.25 -25.87
N GLU A 249 71.03 -29.75 -24.88
CA GLU A 249 71.48 -30.86 -24.04
C GLU A 249 71.67 -32.15 -24.85
N ALA A 250 70.74 -32.44 -25.77
CA ALA A 250 70.86 -33.60 -26.66
C ALA A 250 72.07 -33.48 -27.60
N GLU A 251 72.36 -32.29 -28.14
CA GLU A 251 73.55 -32.02 -28.95
C GLU A 251 74.84 -32.13 -28.13
N ALA A 252 74.85 -31.58 -26.91
CA ALA A 252 75.97 -31.70 -25.99
C ALA A 252 76.24 -33.16 -25.61
N ALA A 253 75.18 -33.96 -25.38
CA ALA A 253 75.31 -35.39 -25.11
C ALA A 253 75.88 -36.15 -26.32
N LYS A 254 75.44 -35.83 -27.54
CA LYS A 254 76.01 -36.40 -28.77
C LYS A 254 77.48 -36.04 -28.94
N ALA A 255 77.86 -34.79 -28.66
CA ALA A 255 79.25 -34.36 -28.75
C ALA A 255 80.15 -35.08 -27.74
N ARG A 256 79.67 -35.28 -26.50
CA ARG A 256 80.37 -36.07 -25.47
C ARG A 256 80.54 -37.52 -25.91
N ALA A 257 79.48 -38.16 -26.38
CA ALA A 257 79.53 -39.54 -26.86
C ALA A 257 80.49 -39.70 -28.07
N ALA A 258 80.53 -38.73 -28.98
CA ALA A 258 81.47 -38.74 -30.10
C ALA A 258 82.93 -38.60 -29.61
N HIS A 259 83.19 -37.71 -28.65
CA HIS A 259 84.52 -37.55 -28.09
C HIS A 259 84.99 -38.81 -27.34
N GLU A 260 84.12 -39.41 -26.52
CA GLU A 260 84.41 -40.68 -25.85
C GLU A 260 84.71 -41.81 -26.84
N ALA A 261 83.98 -41.88 -27.96
CA ALA A 261 84.25 -42.83 -29.02
C ALA A 261 85.62 -42.60 -29.69
N GLU A 262 86.02 -41.35 -29.92
CA GLU A 262 87.35 -41.02 -30.45
C GLU A 262 88.47 -41.39 -29.47
N VAL A 263 88.28 -41.11 -28.17
CA VAL A 263 89.23 -41.50 -27.13
C VAL A 263 89.37 -43.03 -27.06
N ALA A 264 88.26 -43.77 -27.13
CA ALA A 264 88.29 -45.22 -27.18
C ALA A 264 88.99 -45.77 -28.43
N GLN A 265 88.81 -45.13 -29.60
CA GLN A 265 89.53 -45.50 -30.83
C GLN A 265 91.03 -45.20 -30.73
N ALA A 266 91.42 -44.07 -30.13
CA ALA A 266 92.83 -43.75 -29.91
C ALA A 266 93.49 -44.78 -28.98
N ALA A 267 92.84 -45.14 -27.87
CA ALA A 267 93.31 -46.17 -26.96
C ALA A 267 93.45 -47.55 -27.65
N LEU A 268 92.52 -47.90 -28.55
CA LEU A 268 92.62 -49.13 -29.34
C LEU A 268 93.86 -49.11 -30.27
N ARG A 269 94.11 -47.99 -30.96
CA ARG A 269 95.29 -47.84 -31.83
C ARG A 269 96.59 -47.93 -31.05
N GLU A 270 96.65 -47.35 -29.85
CA GLU A 270 97.81 -47.48 -28.97
C GLU A 270 98.03 -48.93 -28.51
N ALA A 271 96.95 -49.63 -28.14
CA ALA A 271 97.04 -51.05 -27.79
C ALA A 271 97.50 -51.92 -28.97
N GLU A 272 97.04 -51.63 -30.19
CA GLU A 272 97.49 -52.32 -31.41
C GLU A 272 98.97 -52.01 -31.72
N ALA A 273 99.39 -50.75 -31.55
CA ALA A 273 100.79 -50.35 -31.72
C ALA A 273 101.71 -51.02 -30.69
N ALA A 274 101.29 -51.08 -29.42
CA ALA A 274 102.00 -51.77 -28.36
C ALA A 274 102.12 -53.28 -28.65
N LYS A 275 101.05 -53.91 -29.13
CA LYS A 275 101.06 -55.32 -29.57
C LYS A 275 102.02 -55.54 -30.73
N ALA A 276 102.05 -54.64 -31.72
CA ALA A 276 102.99 -54.72 -32.84
C ALA A 276 104.45 -54.55 -32.39
N ALA A 277 104.72 -53.64 -31.46
CA ALA A 277 106.04 -53.46 -30.87
C ALA A 277 106.51 -54.70 -30.10
N ALA A 278 105.62 -55.30 -29.29
CA ALA A 278 105.90 -56.53 -28.55
C ALA A 278 106.23 -57.70 -29.49
N LEU A 279 105.49 -57.85 -30.59
CA LEU A 279 105.79 -58.88 -31.60
C LEU A 279 107.17 -58.68 -32.26
N ARG A 280 107.52 -57.43 -32.61
CA ARG A 280 108.86 -57.12 -33.15
C ARG A 280 109.97 -57.43 -32.15
N ALA A 281 109.77 -57.14 -30.86
CA ALA A 281 110.74 -57.47 -29.82
C ALA A 281 110.93 -59.00 -29.69
N VAL A 282 109.85 -59.78 -29.79
CA VAL A 282 109.93 -61.26 -29.80
C VAL A 282 110.68 -61.76 -31.03
N ASP A 283 110.42 -61.20 -32.21
CA ASP A 283 111.12 -61.59 -33.44
C ASP A 283 112.61 -61.20 -33.42
N GLN A 284 112.95 -60.03 -32.85
CA GLN A 284 114.33 -59.62 -32.62
C GLN A 284 115.05 -60.57 -31.65
N ALA A 285 114.44 -60.89 -30.51
CA ALA A 285 115.00 -61.83 -29.54
C ALA A 285 115.21 -63.24 -30.14
N ARG A 286 114.30 -63.70 -31.02
CA ARG A 286 114.47 -64.95 -31.77
C ARG A 286 115.62 -64.88 -32.77
N ALA A 287 115.78 -63.76 -33.47
CA ALA A 287 116.87 -63.56 -34.41
C ALA A 287 118.24 -63.51 -33.70
N GLU A 288 118.31 -62.84 -32.54
CA GLU A 288 119.50 -62.81 -31.69
C GLU A 288 119.84 -64.20 -31.13
N SER A 289 118.85 -64.89 -30.57
CA SER A 289 119.02 -66.28 -30.10
C SER A 289 119.48 -67.22 -31.21
N ARG A 290 119.02 -67.02 -32.44
CA ARG A 290 119.48 -67.78 -33.60
C ARG A 290 120.93 -67.45 -33.97
N ARG A 291 121.33 -66.17 -33.95
CA ARG A 291 122.73 -65.78 -34.17
C ARG A 291 123.66 -66.32 -33.09
N ASP A 292 123.23 -66.31 -31.83
CA ASP A 292 123.98 -66.89 -30.72
C ASP A 292 124.12 -68.41 -30.87
N ALA A 293 123.06 -69.09 -31.33
CA ALA A 293 123.11 -70.51 -31.65
C ALA A 293 124.04 -70.82 -32.84
N GLU A 294 124.03 -69.99 -33.88
CA GLU A 294 124.93 -70.12 -35.05
C GLU A 294 126.39 -69.81 -34.67
N ALA A 295 126.63 -68.83 -33.79
CA ALA A 295 127.96 -68.53 -33.23
C ALA A 295 128.46 -69.64 -32.29
N ALA A 296 127.58 -70.25 -31.51
CA ALA A 296 127.89 -71.43 -30.70
C ALA A 296 128.23 -72.65 -31.59
N ALA A 297 127.51 -72.82 -32.71
CA ALA A 297 127.81 -73.85 -33.70
C ALA A 297 129.17 -73.62 -34.38
N ALA A 298 129.50 -72.37 -34.75
CA ALA A 298 130.82 -72.03 -35.31
C ALA A 298 131.96 -72.34 -34.32
N ARG A 299 131.79 -72.04 -33.03
CA ARG A 299 132.76 -72.38 -31.96
C ARG A 299 132.84 -73.88 -31.65
N ALA A 300 131.84 -74.67 -32.05
CA ALA A 300 131.87 -76.13 -31.97
C ALA A 300 132.65 -76.73 -33.15
N VAL A 301 132.55 -76.13 -34.34
CA VAL A 301 133.31 -76.52 -35.55
C VAL A 301 134.80 -76.18 -35.41
N GLU A 302 135.16 -75.04 -34.83
CA GLU A 302 136.58 -74.70 -34.52
C GLU A 302 137.21 -75.64 -33.48
N ARG A 303 136.41 -76.12 -32.50
CA ARG A 303 136.86 -77.13 -31.53
C ARG A 303 137.12 -78.49 -32.19
N GLN A 304 136.27 -78.89 -33.15
CA GLN A 304 136.50 -80.10 -33.96
C GLN A 304 137.72 -80.00 -34.89
N ALA A 305 138.14 -78.79 -35.29
CA ALA A 305 139.35 -78.57 -36.10
C ALA A 305 140.65 -78.67 -35.28
N HIS A 306 140.63 -78.38 -33.97
CA HIS A 306 141.78 -78.53 -33.08
C HIS A 306 141.95 -79.97 -32.53
N GLU A 307 140.87 -80.76 -32.46
CA GLU A 307 140.89 -82.17 -32.01
C GLU A 307 141.48 -83.17 -33.02
N ALA A 308 141.59 -82.80 -34.31
CA ALA A 308 142.15 -83.67 -35.35
C ALA A 308 143.70 -83.77 -35.35
N LYS A 309 144.40 -82.97 -34.52
CA LYS A 309 145.87 -82.92 -34.49
C LYS A 309 146.52 -83.51 -33.23
N ALA A 310 145.73 -83.90 -32.22
CA ALA A 310 146.24 -84.30 -30.90
C ALA A 310 145.86 -85.73 -30.44
N SER A 311 145.22 -86.54 -31.28
CA SER A 311 144.63 -87.84 -30.87
C SER A 311 145.37 -89.10 -31.35
N ARG A 312 146.71 -89.05 -31.51
CA ARG A 312 147.53 -90.27 -31.67
C ARG A 312 148.57 -90.53 -30.59
N ASP A 313 148.77 -89.63 -29.62
CA ASP A 313 149.82 -89.81 -28.60
C ASP A 313 149.33 -90.05 -27.16
N ALA A 314 148.03 -90.17 -26.87
CA ALA A 314 147.61 -90.30 -25.47
C ALA A 314 146.37 -91.18 -25.25
N GLU A 315 146.46 -92.43 -25.68
CA GLU A 315 145.51 -93.51 -25.40
C GLU A 315 145.62 -94.07 -23.95
N GLN A 316 146.30 -93.40 -23.01
CA GLN A 316 146.56 -93.96 -21.67
C GLN A 316 146.42 -92.98 -20.51
N ALA A 317 145.30 -92.23 -20.44
CA ALA A 317 144.98 -91.50 -19.19
C ALA A 317 143.47 -91.41 -18.89
N ARG A 318 142.71 -92.45 -19.22
CA ARG A 318 141.31 -92.61 -18.81
C ARG A 318 141.20 -92.98 -17.32
N ALA A 319 141.32 -91.99 -16.43
CA ALA A 319 140.92 -92.14 -15.02
C ALA A 319 140.38 -90.85 -14.36
N VAL A 320 140.43 -89.69 -15.04
CA VAL A 320 139.93 -88.40 -14.50
C VAL A 320 138.54 -88.03 -15.05
N ALA A 321 138.07 -88.69 -16.11
CA ALA A 321 136.87 -88.32 -16.88
C ALA A 321 135.50 -88.56 -16.19
N VAL A 322 135.46 -89.14 -14.98
CA VAL A 322 134.18 -89.44 -14.31
C VAL A 322 133.68 -88.27 -13.43
N ARG A 323 134.55 -87.33 -13.03
CA ARG A 323 134.16 -86.21 -12.14
C ARG A 323 133.71 -84.93 -12.86
N GLU A 324 133.88 -84.81 -14.17
CA GLU A 324 133.44 -83.63 -14.95
C GLU A 324 132.06 -83.81 -15.60
N ALA A 325 131.59 -85.05 -15.78
CA ALA A 325 130.28 -85.35 -16.35
C ALA A 325 129.09 -85.01 -15.42
N GLU A 326 129.30 -84.97 -14.09
CA GLU A 326 128.25 -84.62 -13.12
C GLU A 326 128.03 -83.10 -12.98
N ARG A 327 129.04 -82.26 -13.28
CA ARG A 327 128.88 -80.79 -13.29
C ARG A 327 128.08 -80.28 -14.50
N ALA A 328 128.19 -80.94 -15.66
CA ALA A 328 127.45 -80.57 -16.87
C ALA A 328 125.94 -80.87 -16.78
N ARG A 329 125.53 -81.86 -15.97
CA ARG A 329 124.10 -82.21 -15.78
C ARG A 329 123.35 -81.19 -14.92
N LEU A 330 124.00 -80.57 -13.93
CA LEU A 330 123.39 -79.55 -13.06
C LEU A 330 123.21 -78.17 -13.74
N GLU A 331 123.95 -77.87 -14.79
CA GLU A 331 123.76 -76.64 -15.57
C GLU A 331 122.64 -76.76 -16.62
N LEU A 332 122.42 -77.97 -17.16
CA LEU A 332 121.29 -78.24 -18.06
C LEU A 332 119.94 -78.13 -17.34
N ASP A 333 119.85 -78.62 -16.10
CA ASP A 333 118.63 -78.53 -15.28
C ASP A 333 118.32 -77.09 -14.85
N ARG A 334 119.33 -76.24 -14.64
CA ARG A 334 119.13 -74.79 -14.37
C ARG A 334 118.67 -74.02 -15.61
N ALA A 335 119.16 -74.38 -16.80
CA ALA A 335 118.73 -73.76 -18.06
C ALA A 335 117.26 -74.12 -18.41
N VAL A 336 116.83 -75.35 -18.11
CA VAL A 336 115.43 -75.78 -18.31
C VAL A 336 114.50 -75.13 -17.28
N ALA A 337 114.94 -74.96 -16.03
CA ALA A 337 114.18 -74.22 -15.01
C ALA A 337 114.01 -72.73 -15.34
N ALA A 338 115.04 -72.07 -15.88
CA ALA A 338 114.97 -70.67 -16.31
C ALA A 338 114.03 -70.47 -17.51
N LYS A 339 114.01 -71.41 -18.46
CA LYS A 339 113.09 -71.40 -19.61
C LYS A 339 111.63 -71.60 -19.18
N ALA A 340 111.38 -72.46 -18.18
CA ALA A 340 110.04 -72.68 -17.63
C ALA A 340 109.53 -71.45 -16.83
N ALA A 341 110.41 -70.71 -16.16
CA ALA A 341 110.06 -69.47 -15.46
C ALA A 341 109.70 -68.34 -16.44
N ALA A 342 110.48 -68.15 -17.50
CA ALA A 342 110.21 -67.11 -18.51
C ALA A 342 108.90 -67.34 -19.29
N VAL A 343 108.54 -68.60 -19.57
CA VAL A 343 107.26 -68.93 -20.21
C VAL A 343 106.08 -68.67 -19.27
N ARG A 344 106.22 -68.95 -17.96
CA ARG A 344 105.17 -68.66 -16.97
C ARG A 344 104.98 -67.16 -16.73
N GLU A 345 106.04 -66.35 -16.75
CA GLU A 345 105.92 -64.88 -16.67
C GLU A 345 105.26 -64.31 -17.93
N ALA A 346 105.58 -64.83 -19.12
CA ALA A 346 104.94 -64.41 -20.36
C ALA A 346 103.45 -64.80 -20.43
N GLU A 347 103.07 -65.98 -19.94
CA GLU A 347 101.66 -66.39 -19.84
C GLU A 347 100.90 -65.63 -18.75
N ALA A 348 101.54 -65.33 -17.61
CA ALA A 348 100.96 -64.51 -16.55
C ALA A 348 100.69 -63.07 -17.03
N ALA A 349 101.64 -62.46 -17.76
CA ALA A 349 101.47 -61.12 -18.35
C ALA A 349 100.37 -61.08 -19.43
N LYS A 350 100.18 -62.18 -20.17
CA LYS A 350 99.11 -62.29 -21.18
C LYS A 350 97.73 -62.42 -20.54
N MET A 351 97.64 -63.14 -19.42
CA MET A 351 96.41 -63.30 -18.64
C MET A 351 96.00 -62.01 -17.91
N THR A 352 96.95 -61.23 -17.39
CA THR A 352 96.64 -59.91 -16.79
C THR A 352 96.22 -58.91 -17.86
N ALA A 353 96.92 -58.80 -18.99
CA ALA A 353 96.52 -57.91 -20.07
C ALA A 353 95.14 -58.27 -20.67
N ALA A 354 94.80 -59.56 -20.76
CA ALA A 354 93.47 -59.99 -21.18
C ALA A 354 92.38 -59.63 -20.15
N ARG A 355 92.65 -59.81 -18.85
CA ARG A 355 91.73 -59.44 -17.78
C ARG A 355 91.52 -57.93 -17.67
N ASP A 356 92.55 -57.12 -17.86
CA ASP A 356 92.45 -55.67 -17.81
C ASP A 356 91.64 -55.13 -19.01
N ALA A 357 91.84 -55.70 -20.21
CA ALA A 357 91.02 -55.37 -21.38
C ALA A 357 89.55 -55.77 -21.23
N GLU A 358 89.28 -56.91 -20.58
CA GLU A 358 87.93 -57.37 -20.27
C GLU A 358 87.27 -56.52 -19.16
N ALA A 359 88.04 -56.10 -18.15
CA ALA A 359 87.58 -55.21 -17.09
C ALA A 359 87.20 -53.81 -17.62
N VAL A 360 87.99 -53.26 -18.55
CA VAL A 360 87.70 -51.96 -19.20
C VAL A 360 86.44 -52.06 -20.07
N LYS A 361 86.25 -53.15 -20.83
CA LYS A 361 85.00 -53.38 -21.58
C LYS A 361 83.79 -53.53 -20.66
N ALA A 362 83.93 -54.26 -19.56
CA ALA A 362 82.86 -54.44 -18.58
C ALA A 362 82.48 -53.12 -17.87
N ALA A 363 83.46 -52.25 -17.59
CA ALA A 363 83.22 -50.93 -17.02
C ALA A 363 82.48 -50.00 -18.00
N ALA A 364 82.93 -49.94 -19.27
CA ALA A 364 82.29 -49.13 -20.29
C ALA A 364 80.83 -49.55 -20.58
N VAL A 365 80.55 -50.86 -20.56
CA VAL A 365 79.17 -51.36 -20.71
C VAL A 365 78.29 -50.98 -19.52
N ARG A 366 78.81 -51.05 -18.28
CA ARG A 366 78.05 -50.66 -17.08
C ARG A 366 77.76 -49.15 -17.05
N ASP A 367 78.71 -48.32 -17.46
CA ASP A 367 78.49 -46.86 -17.52
C ASP A 367 77.49 -46.48 -18.62
N ALA A 368 77.51 -47.18 -19.77
CA ALA A 368 76.52 -47.01 -20.82
C ALA A 368 75.10 -47.49 -20.40
N GLU A 369 75.02 -48.55 -19.59
CA GLU A 369 73.74 -49.00 -19.01
C GLU A 369 73.25 -48.06 -17.91
N ALA A 370 74.13 -47.54 -17.06
CA ALA A 370 73.80 -46.58 -16.00
C ALA A 370 73.26 -45.27 -16.59
N THR A 371 73.88 -44.76 -17.65
CA THR A 371 73.43 -43.55 -18.36
C THR A 371 72.11 -43.74 -19.09
N LYS A 372 71.86 -44.92 -19.67
CA LYS A 372 70.53 -45.27 -20.21
C LYS A 372 69.48 -45.34 -19.12
N ALA A 373 69.81 -45.89 -17.95
CA ALA A 373 68.90 -46.02 -16.83
C ALA A 373 68.52 -44.66 -16.21
N THR A 374 69.47 -43.71 -16.11
CA THR A 374 69.18 -42.35 -15.65
C THR A 374 68.34 -41.58 -16.66
N ALA A 375 68.69 -41.61 -17.95
CA ALA A 375 67.90 -40.96 -19.00
C ALA A 375 66.46 -41.51 -19.08
N ALA A 376 66.26 -42.81 -18.88
CA ALA A 376 64.94 -43.42 -18.82
C ALA A 376 64.12 -42.93 -17.61
N ARG A 377 64.75 -42.81 -16.42
CA ARG A 377 64.08 -42.28 -15.21
C ARG A 377 63.73 -40.81 -15.34
N GLU A 378 64.59 -40.00 -15.94
CA GLU A 378 64.30 -38.58 -16.18
C GLU A 378 63.15 -38.39 -17.19
N ALA A 379 63.10 -39.20 -18.25
CA ALA A 379 61.99 -39.19 -19.19
C ALA A 379 60.66 -39.65 -18.55
N GLU A 380 60.71 -40.61 -17.63
CA GLU A 380 59.53 -41.06 -16.88
C GLU A 380 59.06 -40.02 -15.86
N ALA A 381 59.99 -39.36 -15.15
CA ALA A 381 59.70 -38.26 -14.25
C ALA A 381 59.08 -37.05 -14.98
N ALA A 382 59.58 -36.72 -16.18
CA ALA A 382 59.00 -35.66 -17.01
C ALA A 382 57.58 -36.00 -17.49
N LYS A 383 57.31 -37.28 -17.84
CA LYS A 383 55.94 -37.74 -18.17
C LYS A 383 55.00 -37.67 -16.96
N ALA A 384 55.48 -38.03 -15.77
CA ALA A 384 54.70 -37.95 -14.54
C ALA A 384 54.37 -36.50 -14.17
N ALA A 385 55.33 -35.58 -14.32
CA ALA A 385 55.11 -34.14 -14.09
C ALA A 385 54.08 -33.55 -15.07
N ALA A 386 54.20 -33.86 -16.36
CA ALA A 386 53.25 -33.41 -17.38
C ALA A 386 51.83 -33.98 -17.16
N ALA A 387 51.73 -35.23 -16.68
CA ALA A 387 50.45 -35.83 -16.32
C ALA A 387 49.80 -35.12 -15.11
N HIS A 388 50.59 -34.80 -14.08
CA HIS A 388 50.11 -34.06 -12.91
C HIS A 388 49.65 -32.63 -13.25
N GLU A 389 50.38 -31.91 -14.11
CA GLU A 389 49.95 -30.58 -14.58
C GLU A 389 48.65 -30.66 -15.39
N ALA A 390 48.50 -31.66 -16.25
CA ALA A 390 47.27 -31.86 -17.02
C ALA A 390 46.06 -32.20 -16.12
N GLU A 391 46.29 -32.97 -15.04
CA GLU A 391 45.25 -33.30 -14.07
C GLU A 391 44.88 -32.09 -13.18
N ALA A 392 45.87 -31.30 -12.76
CA ALA A 392 45.65 -30.04 -12.05
C ALA A 392 44.87 -29.02 -12.89
N ALA A 393 45.20 -28.90 -14.19
CA ALA A 393 44.45 -28.04 -15.12
C ALA A 393 43.00 -28.52 -15.33
N LYS A 394 42.77 -29.85 -15.39
CA LYS A 394 41.40 -30.40 -15.42
C LYS A 394 40.64 -30.12 -14.14
N ALA A 395 41.28 -30.21 -12.98
CA ALA A 395 40.66 -29.91 -11.70
C ALA A 395 40.28 -28.43 -11.58
N SER A 396 41.15 -27.50 -12.02
CA SER A 396 40.82 -26.07 -12.02
C SER A 396 39.68 -25.74 -12.99
N ALA A 397 39.69 -26.30 -14.20
CA ALA A 397 38.62 -26.11 -15.17
C ALA A 397 37.28 -26.70 -14.68
N ALA A 398 37.30 -27.82 -13.96
CA ALA A 398 36.11 -28.40 -13.35
C ALA A 398 35.57 -27.52 -12.21
N HIS A 399 36.44 -26.95 -11.39
CA HIS A 399 36.04 -26.03 -10.32
C HIS A 399 35.46 -24.72 -10.87
N GLU A 400 36.07 -24.13 -11.90
CA GLU A 400 35.53 -22.95 -12.58
C GLU A 400 34.17 -23.23 -13.23
N ALA A 401 33.99 -24.40 -13.84
CA ALA A 401 32.71 -24.83 -14.39
C ALA A 401 31.63 -25.03 -13.31
N GLU A 402 32.00 -25.48 -12.11
CA GLU A 402 31.08 -25.59 -10.99
C GLU A 402 30.65 -24.21 -10.46
N LEU A 403 31.60 -23.29 -10.30
CA LEU A 403 31.31 -21.90 -9.90
C LEU A 403 30.39 -21.20 -10.91
N ALA A 404 30.60 -21.41 -12.21
CA ALA A 404 29.71 -20.89 -13.25
C ALA A 404 28.29 -21.46 -13.16
N ARG A 405 28.13 -22.74 -12.79
CA ARG A 405 26.82 -23.37 -12.57
C ARG A 405 26.12 -22.83 -11.32
N VAL A 406 26.87 -22.57 -10.25
CA VAL A 406 26.32 -21.95 -9.04
C VAL A 406 25.82 -20.53 -9.35
N ALA A 407 26.63 -19.72 -10.04
CA ALA A 407 26.23 -18.37 -10.46
C ALA A 407 24.99 -18.37 -11.36
N LEU A 408 24.85 -19.35 -12.26
CA LEU A 408 23.65 -19.51 -13.08
C LEU A 408 22.40 -19.83 -12.24
N ARG A 409 22.52 -20.73 -11.25
CA ARG A 409 21.41 -21.07 -10.33
C ARG A 409 20.99 -19.87 -9.48
N GLU A 410 21.94 -19.06 -9.01
CA GLU A 410 21.65 -17.83 -8.28
C GLU A 410 20.93 -16.80 -9.16
N ALA A 411 21.35 -16.65 -10.43
CA ALA A 411 20.68 -15.79 -11.40
C ALA A 411 19.25 -16.26 -11.71
N GLU A 412 19.03 -17.57 -11.84
CA GLU A 412 17.70 -18.17 -12.03
C GLU A 412 16.81 -17.98 -10.79
N ALA A 413 17.36 -18.13 -9.59
CA ALA A 413 16.65 -17.88 -8.33
C ALA A 413 16.24 -16.40 -8.19
N ALA A 414 17.14 -15.47 -8.53
CA ALA A 414 16.84 -14.04 -8.55
C ALA A 414 15.75 -13.69 -9.57
N LYS A 415 15.78 -14.30 -10.76
CA LYS A 415 14.74 -14.13 -11.78
C LYS A 415 13.37 -14.66 -11.31
N ALA A 416 13.35 -15.80 -10.62
CA ALA A 416 12.13 -16.35 -10.04
C ALA A 416 11.57 -15.47 -8.91
N ALA A 417 12.43 -14.88 -8.08
CA ALA A 417 12.03 -13.92 -7.04
C ALA A 417 11.40 -12.66 -7.66
N ALA A 418 12.04 -12.06 -8.68
CA ALA A 418 11.52 -10.89 -9.37
C ALA A 418 10.16 -11.13 -10.05
N LEU A 419 9.96 -12.33 -10.61
CA LEU A 419 8.67 -12.72 -11.18
C LEU A 419 7.56 -12.82 -10.11
N ARG A 420 7.87 -13.39 -8.94
CA ARG A 420 6.91 -13.46 -7.81
C ARG A 420 6.55 -12.08 -7.28
N GLU A 421 7.51 -11.17 -7.17
CA GLU A 421 7.24 -9.78 -6.78
C GLU A 421 6.37 -9.07 -7.82
N ALA A 422 6.61 -9.28 -9.11
CA ALA A 422 5.80 -8.70 -10.17
C ALA A 422 4.35 -9.25 -10.17
N GLU A 423 4.16 -10.55 -9.89
CA GLU A 423 2.84 -11.14 -9.72
C GLU A 423 2.11 -10.61 -8.47
N ALA A 424 2.83 -10.47 -7.35
CA ALA A 424 2.28 -9.86 -6.14
C ALA A 424 1.84 -8.41 -6.36
N ALA A 425 2.63 -7.62 -7.09
CA ALA A 425 2.27 -6.26 -7.47
C ALA A 425 1.01 -6.20 -8.37
N LYS A 426 0.88 -7.13 -9.33
CA LYS A 426 -0.33 -7.26 -10.15
C LYS A 426 -1.56 -7.65 -9.32
N ALA A 427 -1.41 -8.55 -8.35
CA ALA A 427 -2.48 -8.94 -7.44
C ALA A 427 -2.94 -7.75 -6.58
N ALA A 428 -2.00 -6.97 -6.03
CA ALA A 428 -2.29 -5.76 -5.27
C ALA A 428 -3.03 -4.71 -6.11
N MET A 429 -2.66 -4.54 -7.38
CA MET A 429 -3.35 -3.62 -8.29
C MET A 429 -4.81 -4.04 -8.54
N ARG A 430 -5.07 -5.34 -8.74
CA ARG A 430 -6.45 -5.85 -8.89
C ARG A 430 -7.27 -5.70 -7.60
N ALA A 431 -6.65 -5.89 -6.44
CA ALA A 431 -7.29 -5.64 -5.15
C ALA A 431 -7.66 -4.14 -4.98
N ALA A 432 -6.78 -3.23 -5.40
CA ALA A 432 -7.08 -1.80 -5.38
C ALA A 432 -8.21 -1.42 -6.36
N GLU A 433 -8.25 -2.03 -7.54
CA GLU A 433 -9.29 -1.79 -8.54
C GLU A 433 -10.66 -2.31 -8.08
N THR A 434 -10.71 -3.49 -7.45
CA THR A 434 -11.94 -4.03 -6.85
C THR A 434 -12.43 -3.18 -5.67
N ALA A 435 -11.54 -2.70 -4.81
CA ALA A 435 -11.90 -1.75 -3.74
C ALA A 435 -12.42 -0.42 -4.30
N LYS A 436 -11.85 0.08 -5.40
CA LYS A 436 -12.35 1.29 -6.07
C LYS A 436 -13.75 1.07 -6.64
N ALA A 437 -14.03 -0.11 -7.21
CA ALA A 437 -15.34 -0.47 -7.71
C ALA A 437 -16.38 -0.57 -6.59
N SER A 438 -16.03 -1.16 -5.44
CA SER A 438 -16.96 -1.26 -4.30
C SER A 438 -17.32 0.11 -3.72
N VAL A 439 -16.34 1.01 -3.55
CA VAL A 439 -16.59 2.39 -3.12
C VAL A 439 -17.45 3.15 -4.14
N GLY A 440 -17.25 2.91 -5.45
CA GLY A 440 -18.09 3.46 -6.50
C GLY A 440 -19.56 3.00 -6.41
N HIS A 441 -19.78 1.70 -6.17
CA HIS A 441 -21.12 1.14 -6.00
C HIS A 441 -21.80 1.64 -4.72
N GLU A 442 -21.07 1.77 -3.62
CA GLU A 442 -21.61 2.36 -2.38
C GLU A 442 -22.00 3.82 -2.57
N ALA A 443 -21.20 4.61 -3.29
CA ALA A 443 -21.51 6.00 -3.61
C ALA A 443 -22.76 6.12 -4.52
N GLU A 444 -22.90 5.24 -5.52
CA GLU A 444 -24.11 5.18 -6.36
C GLU A 444 -25.34 4.74 -5.55
N ALA A 445 -25.21 3.75 -4.67
CA ALA A 445 -26.29 3.30 -3.80
C ALA A 445 -26.76 4.42 -2.85
N ALA A 446 -25.82 5.16 -2.26
CA ALA A 446 -26.12 6.32 -1.42
C ALA A 446 -26.84 7.43 -2.21
N LYS A 447 -26.39 7.70 -3.44
CA LYS A 447 -27.03 8.68 -4.34
C LYS A 447 -28.45 8.26 -4.71
N ALA A 448 -28.67 6.98 -5.01
CA ALA A 448 -29.99 6.43 -5.30
C ALA A 448 -30.93 6.49 -4.09
N ALA A 449 -30.42 6.23 -2.89
CA ALA A 449 -31.18 6.36 -1.65
C ALA A 449 -31.62 7.81 -1.40
N ALA A 450 -30.71 8.78 -1.54
CA ALA A 450 -31.02 10.19 -1.38
C ALA A 450 -32.07 10.68 -2.40
N LEU A 451 -32.01 10.21 -3.64
CA LEU A 451 -33.00 10.51 -4.67
C LEU A 451 -34.39 9.97 -4.31
N ARG A 452 -34.49 8.72 -3.84
CA ARG A 452 -35.76 8.13 -3.39
C ARG A 452 -36.35 8.86 -2.20
N GLU A 453 -35.51 9.29 -1.26
CA GLU A 453 -35.96 10.06 -0.10
C GLU A 453 -36.48 11.44 -0.52
N ALA A 454 -35.79 12.13 -1.43
CA ALA A 454 -36.24 13.39 -2.00
C ALA A 454 -37.57 13.23 -2.76
N GLU A 455 -37.75 12.15 -3.53
CA GLU A 455 -38.99 11.86 -4.25
C GLU A 455 -40.14 11.52 -3.28
N ALA A 456 -39.87 10.76 -2.23
CA ALA A 456 -40.84 10.48 -1.16
C ALA A 456 -41.26 11.76 -0.43
N ALA A 457 -40.31 12.66 -0.16
CA ALA A 457 -40.60 13.97 0.45
C ALA A 457 -41.48 14.83 -0.47
N ARG A 458 -41.21 14.85 -1.78
CA ARG A 458 -42.05 15.54 -2.77
C ARG A 458 -43.46 14.95 -2.84
N ALA A 459 -43.58 13.62 -2.81
CA ALA A 459 -44.87 12.94 -2.82
C ALA A 459 -45.71 13.27 -1.56
N ARG A 460 -45.06 13.36 -0.39
CA ARG A 460 -45.72 13.80 0.86
C ARG A 460 -46.19 15.26 0.74
N ALA A 461 -45.30 16.16 0.32
CA ALA A 461 -45.65 17.56 0.12
C ALA A 461 -46.81 17.76 -0.88
N ALA A 462 -46.86 16.95 -1.94
CA ALA A 462 -47.97 16.98 -2.91
C ALA A 462 -49.30 16.53 -2.29
N ARG A 463 -49.29 15.46 -1.47
CA ARG A 463 -50.49 15.01 -0.73
C ARG A 463 -50.96 16.05 0.29
N ASP A 464 -50.03 16.66 1.01
CA ASP A 464 -50.34 17.72 1.98
C ASP A 464 -50.94 18.96 1.28
N ALA A 465 -50.46 19.28 0.06
CA ALA A 465 -51.05 20.33 -0.76
C ALA A 465 -52.45 19.96 -1.26
N GLU A 466 -52.69 18.70 -1.61
CA GLU A 466 -53.99 18.21 -2.04
C GLU A 466 -55.02 18.22 -0.89
N THR A 467 -54.63 17.76 0.29
CA THR A 467 -55.50 17.81 1.48
C THR A 467 -55.83 19.26 1.87
N ALA A 468 -54.86 20.18 1.79
CA ALA A 468 -55.11 21.60 2.00
C ALA A 468 -56.10 22.18 0.97
N ARG A 469 -55.99 21.80 -0.32
CA ARG A 469 -56.95 22.20 -1.37
C ARG A 469 -58.34 21.63 -1.14
N ALA A 470 -58.44 20.38 -0.70
CA ALA A 470 -59.71 19.75 -0.36
C ALA A 470 -60.41 20.46 0.81
N ALA A 471 -59.65 20.80 1.85
CA ALA A 471 -60.14 21.58 2.99
C ALA A 471 -60.65 22.97 2.56
N LEU A 472 -59.93 23.64 1.64
CA LEU A 472 -60.37 24.93 1.11
C LEU A 472 -61.69 24.82 0.34
N ARG A 473 -61.84 23.81 -0.53
CA ARG A 473 -63.11 23.56 -1.26
C ARG A 473 -64.28 23.28 -0.32
N GLN A 474 -64.06 22.52 0.76
CA GLN A 474 -65.08 22.28 1.77
C GLN A 474 -65.49 23.57 2.47
N ALA A 475 -64.52 24.43 2.80
CA ALA A 475 -64.80 25.73 3.40
C ALA A 475 -65.60 26.64 2.44
N GLU A 476 -65.26 26.65 1.14
CA GLU A 476 -66.00 27.40 0.11
C GLU A 476 -67.42 26.84 -0.09
N ALA A 477 -67.59 25.51 -0.11
CA ALA A 477 -68.90 24.88 -0.22
C ALA A 477 -69.78 25.17 1.01
N ALA A 478 -69.22 25.13 2.22
CA ALA A 478 -69.92 25.49 3.45
C ALA A 478 -70.33 26.97 3.43
N LYS A 479 -69.46 27.86 2.91
CA LYS A 479 -69.79 29.27 2.73
C LYS A 479 -70.94 29.47 1.74
N ALA A 480 -70.92 28.78 0.61
CA ALA A 480 -71.99 28.83 -0.40
C ALA A 480 -73.33 28.28 0.13
N ALA A 481 -73.29 27.24 0.98
CA ALA A 481 -74.48 26.70 1.64
C ALA A 481 -75.06 27.72 2.64
N ALA A 482 -74.22 28.31 3.49
CA ALA A 482 -74.65 29.33 4.44
C ALA A 482 -75.26 30.56 3.75
N THR A 483 -74.71 31.00 2.61
CA THR A 483 -75.31 32.09 1.83
C THR A 483 -76.67 31.73 1.25
N ARG A 484 -76.85 30.49 0.77
CA ARG A 484 -78.15 30.03 0.25
C ARG A 484 -79.19 29.90 1.36
N GLU A 485 -78.81 29.42 2.54
CA GLU A 485 -79.70 29.37 3.70
C GLU A 485 -80.09 30.79 4.14
N ALA A 486 -79.16 31.75 4.12
CA ALA A 486 -79.45 33.15 4.42
C ALA A 486 -80.38 33.79 3.37
N GLU A 487 -80.20 33.50 2.08
CA GLU A 487 -81.09 33.96 1.00
C GLU A 487 -82.47 33.30 1.09
N ALA A 488 -82.55 32.00 1.38
CA ALA A 488 -83.82 31.31 1.61
C ALA A 488 -84.56 31.85 2.83
N ALA A 489 -83.85 32.18 3.92
CA ALA A 489 -84.44 32.83 5.08
C ALA A 489 -84.96 34.24 4.76
N LYS A 490 -84.25 35.00 3.92
CA LYS A 490 -84.74 36.31 3.43
C LYS A 490 -85.97 36.18 2.53
N ALA A 491 -86.00 35.18 1.64
CA ALA A 491 -87.16 34.91 0.80
C ALA A 491 -88.40 34.50 1.63
N ALA A 492 -88.22 33.65 2.65
CA ALA A 492 -89.29 33.25 3.58
C ALA A 492 -89.80 34.42 4.43
N MET A 493 -88.95 35.37 4.80
CA MET A 493 -89.40 36.61 5.45
C MET A 493 -90.23 37.49 4.51
N HIS A 494 -89.84 37.56 3.22
CA HIS A 494 -90.57 38.38 2.24
C HIS A 494 -91.94 37.76 1.87
N GLU A 495 -92.07 36.43 1.85
CA GLU A 495 -93.36 35.74 1.69
C GLU A 495 -94.29 35.87 2.93
N ALA A 496 -93.73 36.13 4.11
CA ALA A 496 -94.52 36.36 5.33
C ALA A 496 -95.03 37.81 5.47
N GLU A 497 -94.53 38.73 4.62
CA GLU A 497 -94.93 40.15 4.59
C GLU A 497 -95.94 40.49 3.47
N THR A 498 -96.27 39.54 2.60
CA THR A 498 -97.36 39.62 1.61
C THR A 498 -98.56 38.80 2.06
#